data_AF-A0A930MZ28-F1
#
_entry.id   AF-A0A930MZ28-F1
#
_cell.length_a   1.000
_cell.length_b   1.000
_cell.length_c   1.000
_cell.angle_alpha   90.00
_cell.angle_beta   90.00
_cell.angle_gamma   90.00
#
_symmetry.space_group_name_H-M   'P 1'
#
loop_
_entity.id
_entity.type
_entity.pdbx_description
1 polymer ?
#
loop_
_entity_poly.entity_id
_entity_poly.type
_entity_poly.pdbx_seq_one_letter_code
_entity_poly.pdbx_strand_id
1 'polypeptide(L)' 'VLYHLVETLHIVSVLITPFMPTTARRIHEQLGFHEDFDSVQLADIAAWGTTPDGHTIGTAEQLFPRIEVEKA' A
#
# COMPACT_ATOMS: atom_id res chain seq x y z
N VAL A 1 -4.87 -16.84 3.27
CA VAL A 1 -3.87 -16.05 4.05
C VAL A 1 -3.28 -14.92 3.21
N LEU A 2 -2.64 -15.18 2.05
CA LEU A 2 -2.02 -14.12 1.22
C LEU A 2 -3.00 -13.03 0.78
N TYR A 3 -4.22 -13.41 0.41
CA TYR A 3 -5.31 -12.48 0.11
C TYR A 3 -5.50 -11.43 1.22
N HIS A 4 -5.56 -11.88 2.49
CA HIS A 4 -5.73 -10.97 3.62
C HIS A 4 -4.56 -10.00 3.79
N LEU A 5 -3.34 -10.42 3.43
CA LEU A 5 -2.18 -9.54 3.52
C LEU A 5 -2.26 -8.42 2.47
N VAL A 6 -2.59 -8.76 1.23
CA VAL A 6 -2.76 -7.77 0.15
C VAL A 6 -3.83 -6.75 0.52
N GLU A 7 -5.01 -7.22 0.93
CA GLU A 7 -6.12 -6.35 1.25
C GLU A 7 -5.86 -5.50 2.50
N THR A 8 -5.24 -6.09 3.54
CA THR A 8 -4.84 -5.31 4.73
C THR A 8 -3.82 -4.22 4.38
N LEU A 9 -2.82 -4.54 3.54
CA LEU A 9 -1.82 -3.57 3.13
C LEU A 9 -2.41 -2.47 2.23
N HIS A 10 -3.39 -2.80 1.38
CA HIS A 10 -4.14 -1.82 0.59
C HIS A 10 -4.87 -0.83 1.52
N ILE A 11 -5.64 -1.33 2.48
CA ILE A 11 -6.33 -0.50 3.49
C ILE A 11 -5.34 0.38 4.26
N VAL A 12 -4.24 -0.22 4.76
CA VAL A 12 -3.20 0.51 5.50
C VAL A 12 -2.58 1.61 4.63
N SER A 13 -2.32 1.35 3.34
CA SER A 13 -1.75 2.34 2.43
C SER A 13 -2.60 3.61 2.37
N VAL A 14 -3.93 3.46 2.25
CA VAL A 14 -4.86 4.59 2.22
C VAL A 14 -4.90 5.31 3.57
N LEU A 15 -4.94 4.57 4.69
CA LEU A 15 -5.04 5.15 6.03
C LEU A 15 -3.78 5.91 6.48
N ILE A 16 -2.58 5.52 6.03
CA ILE A 16 -1.33 6.21 6.41
C ILE A 16 -1.05 7.46 5.57
N THR A 17 -1.83 7.72 4.51
CA THR A 17 -1.64 8.84 3.57
C THR A 17 -1.44 10.20 4.27
N PRO A 18 -2.19 10.58 5.33
CA PRO A 18 -2.00 11.88 5.98
C PRO A 18 -0.63 12.05 6.67
N PHE A 19 0.05 10.95 6.98
CA PHE A 19 1.34 10.95 7.68
C PHE A 19 2.51 10.62 6.75
N MET A 20 2.28 9.74 5.77
CA MET A 20 3.31 9.23 4.86
C MET A 20 2.77 9.11 3.43
N PRO A 21 2.44 10.23 2.76
CA PRO A 21 1.77 10.21 1.45
C PRO A 21 2.62 9.53 0.37
N THR A 22 3.93 9.74 0.38
CA THR A 22 4.85 9.09 -0.58
C THR A 22 4.91 7.58 -0.36
N THR A 23 5.02 7.13 0.89
CA THR A 23 5.06 5.70 1.21
C THR A 23 3.73 5.02 0.90
N ALA A 24 2.61 5.67 1.22
CA ALA A 24 1.26 5.22 0.91
C ALA A 24 1.11 4.87 -0.58
N ARG A 25 1.47 5.82 -1.46
CA ARG A 25 1.44 5.62 -2.91
C ARG A 25 2.35 4.48 -3.36
N ARG A 26 3.57 4.40 -2.84
CA ARG A 26 4.51 3.32 -3.17
C ARG A 26 3.99 1.94 -2.74
N ILE A 27 3.31 1.82 -1.59
CA ILE A 27 2.66 0.56 -1.19
C ILE A 27 1.58 0.19 -2.20
N HIS A 28 0.70 1.14 -2.53
CA HIS A 28 -0.39 0.93 -3.48
C HIS A 28 0.09 0.44 -4.86
N GLU A 29 1.14 1.09 -5.39
CA GLU A 29 1.79 0.69 -6.65
C GLU A 29 2.42 -0.72 -6.57
N GLN A 30 3.14 -1.01 -5.48
CA GLN A 30 3.76 -2.34 -5.27
C GLN A 30 2.73 -3.45 -5.11
N LEU A 31 1.55 -3.14 -4.55
CA LEU A 31 0.44 -4.08 -4.47
C LEU A 31 -0.24 -4.30 -5.83
N GLY A 32 0.12 -3.57 -6.88
CA GLY A 32 -0.41 -3.76 -8.24
C GLY A 32 -1.75 -3.08 -8.49
N PHE A 33 -2.14 -2.09 -7.68
CA PHE A 33 -3.28 -1.24 -7.99
C PHE A 33 -2.86 -0.18 -9.01
N HIS A 34 -3.63 -0.06 -10.09
CA HIS A 34 -3.32 0.80 -11.23
C HIS A 34 -4.19 2.05 -11.31
N GLU A 35 -5.12 2.21 -10.37
CA GLU A 35 -5.91 3.42 -10.22
C GLU A 35 -5.03 4.57 -9.75
N ASP A 36 -5.45 5.80 -10.06
CA ASP A 36 -4.78 6.97 -9.52
C ASP A 36 -4.97 6.99 -8.00
N PHE A 37 -3.87 6.89 -7.26
CA PHE A 37 -3.91 6.89 -5.80
C PHE A 37 -4.63 8.10 -5.22
N ASP A 38 -4.55 9.26 -5.89
CA ASP A 38 -5.18 10.49 -5.42
C ASP A 38 -6.71 10.48 -5.62
N SER A 39 -7.23 9.54 -6.42
CA SER A 39 -8.66 9.31 -6.59
C SER A 39 -9.25 8.39 -5.53
N VAL A 40 -8.43 7.59 -4.84
CA VAL A 40 -8.86 6.62 -3.82
C VAL A 40 -9.45 7.34 -2.60
N GLN A 41 -10.67 6.97 -2.24
CA GLN A 41 -11.42 7.50 -1.11
C GLN A 41 -11.47 6.49 0.03
N LEU A 42 -11.73 6.98 1.25
CA LEU A 42 -11.99 6.12 2.41
C LEU A 42 -13.20 5.19 2.21
N ALA A 43 -14.13 5.56 1.34
CA ALA A 43 -15.27 4.72 0.99
C ALA A 43 -14.87 3.46 0.21
N ASP A 44 -13.81 3.53 -0.60
CA ASP A 44 -13.36 2.43 -1.46
C ASP A 44 -12.71 1.29 -0.65
N ILE A 45 -12.18 1.62 0.53
CA ILE A 45 -11.58 0.68 1.48
C ILE A 45 -12.49 0.33 2.67
N ALA A 46 -13.76 0.79 2.65
CA ALA A 46 -14.67 0.60 3.78
C ALA A 46 -15.20 -0.84 3.89
N ALA A 47 -15.22 -1.57 2.77
CA ALA A 47 -15.65 -2.95 2.70
C ALA A 47 -14.45 -3.89 2.53
N TRP A 48 -14.58 -5.09 3.09
CA TRP A 48 -13.65 -6.19 2.84
C TRP A 48 -14.14 -7.02 1.65
N GLY A 49 -13.22 -7.59 0.87
CA GLY A 49 -13.55 -8.36 -0.33
C GLY A 49 -13.39 -7.60 -1.65
N THR A 50 -12.68 -6.47 -1.68
CA THR A 50 -12.63 -5.59 -2.87
C THR A 50 -11.53 -5.97 -3.87
N THR A 51 -10.53 -6.75 -3.42
CA THR A 51 -9.45 -7.21 -4.29
C THR A 51 -9.93 -8.39 -5.14
N PRO A 52 -9.84 -8.33 -6.48
CA PRO A 52 -10.35 -9.38 -7.35
C PRO A 52 -9.50 -10.66 -7.30
N ASP A 53 -10.12 -11.80 -7.57
CA ASP A 53 -9.40 -13.06 -7.76
C ASP A 53 -8.45 -12.96 -8.97
N GLY A 54 -7.22 -13.46 -8.81
CA GLY A 54 -6.18 -13.35 -9.84
C GLY A 54 -5.43 -12.00 -9.84
N HIS A 55 -5.67 -11.14 -8.84
CA HIS A 55 -4.92 -9.90 -8.65
C HIS A 55 -3.40 -10.14 -8.65
N THR A 56 -2.68 -9.37 -9.47
CA THR A 56 -1.24 -9.52 -9.65
C THR A 56 -0.54 -8.35 -8.98
N ILE A 57 0.39 -8.66 -8.08
CA ILE A 57 1.20 -7.65 -7.41
C ILE A 57 2.30 -7.10 -8.33
N GLY A 58 2.75 -5.88 -8.04
CA GLY A 58 3.85 -5.23 -8.72
C GLY A 58 5.22 -5.73 -8.25
N THR A 59 6.26 -4.99 -8.63
CA THR A 59 7.64 -5.27 -8.17
C THR A 59 7.83 -4.73 -6.76
N ALA A 60 8.21 -5.59 -5.82
CA ALA A 60 8.49 -5.17 -4.46
C ALA A 60 9.77 -4.31 -4.39
N GLU A 61 9.69 -3.19 -3.69
CA GLU A 61 10.81 -2.29 -3.42
C GLU A 61 10.95 -2.03 -1.93
N GLN A 62 12.17 -1.76 -1.47
CA GLN A 62 12.40 -1.35 -0.10
C GLN A 62 11.76 0.03 0.17
N LEU A 63 10.73 0.05 1.00
CA LEU A 63 10.02 1.26 1.41
C LEU A 63 10.76 2.04 2.49
N PHE A 64 11.34 1.32 3.45
CA PHE A 64 12.01 1.88 4.62
C PHE A 64 13.48 1.44 4.63
N PRO A 65 14.39 2.27 4.09
CA PRO A 65 15.81 2.02 4.24
C PRO A 65 16.21 2.11 5.70
N ARG A 66 17.23 1.34 6.09
CA ARG A 66 17.80 1.40 7.43
C ARG A 66 18.47 2.76 7.62
N ILE A 67 18.20 3.43 8.74
CA ILE A 67 18.95 4.63 9.13
C ILE A 67 20.32 4.20 9.63
N GLU A 68 21.38 4.63 8.97
CA GLU A 68 22.74 4.45 9.47
C GLU A 68 23.08 5.63 10.40
N VAL A 69 23.33 5.31 11.68
CA VAL A 69 23.82 6.31 12.64
C VAL A 69 25.33 6.14 12.66
N GLU A 70 26.07 7.12 12.13
CA GLU A 70 27.52 7.16 12.32
C GLU A 70 27.79 7.19 13.82
N LYS A 71 28.55 6.20 14.31
CA LYS A 71 29.04 6.23 15.68
C LYS A 71 30.07 7.36 15.77
N ALA A 72 29.74 8.41 16.51
CA ALA A 72 30.68 9.45 16.91
C ALA A 72 31.79 8.88 17.80
#